data_AF-X1RA23-F1
#
_entry.id   AF-X1RA23-F1
#
_cell.length_a   1.000
_cell.length_b   1.000
_cell.length_c   1.000
_cell.angle_alpha   90.00
_cell.angle_beta   90.00
_cell.angle_gamma   90.00
#
_symmetry.space_group_name_H-M   'P 1'
#
loop_
_entity.id
_entity.type
_entity.pdbx_description
1 polymer ?
#
loop_
_entity_poly.entity_id
_entity_poly.type
_entity_poly.pdbx_seq_one_letter_code
_entity_poly.pdbx_strand_id
1 'polypeptide(L)'
;RQYGEQIRRTVSAKRAIPSHRQIEHRQLYRDALAWRKQLSHANRRYLDGYCIANGVFDAYKIPLTWSRFALKLYLESIKFIPFLTTKRLVDQEAVDQQYTTGDATYFYLHETVWIAQTFTPAITGKLTKVNVKLFRDYAPDDFIIKITTTDEQGYPTDNVLCSKIFNSETITEEQAGEWYEFTFDQPPTLTQEVVYAIIINGIPTGGNIYLCWREDATAPQYYRGCVYRSTNSGGIWTYKKYDDCMFQTFMLIPGKTITYGTLHVKHPALLTVVHKRN
;
A
#
# COMPACT_ATOMS: atom_id res chain seq x y z
N ARG A 1 83.40 -39.30 33.40
CA ARG A 1 82.34 -39.82 32.51
C ARG A 1 81.10 -38.97 32.72
N GLN A 2 80.73 -38.17 31.71
CA GLN A 2 79.39 -37.63 31.37
C GLN A 2 79.65 -36.57 30.28
N TYR A 3 79.79 -36.96 29.02
CA TYR A 3 78.75 -37.18 28.00
C TYR A 3 78.05 -35.89 27.55
N GLY A 4 78.54 -35.37 26.42
CA GLY A 4 77.88 -34.52 25.42
C GLY A 4 76.78 -33.56 25.84
N GLU A 5 77.14 -32.29 26.01
CA GLU A 5 76.20 -31.20 25.74
C GLU A 5 76.36 -30.73 24.29
N GLN A 6 75.54 -31.31 23.42
CA GLN A 6 75.37 -30.83 22.05
C GLN A 6 74.58 -29.53 22.11
N ILE A 7 75.26 -28.38 22.03
CA ILE A 7 74.61 -27.07 21.93
C ILE A 7 73.85 -27.03 20.60
N ARG A 8 72.56 -27.42 20.60
CA ARG A 8 71.65 -27.08 19.51
C ARG A 8 71.51 -25.57 19.51
N ARG A 9 72.20 -24.89 18.59
CA ARG A 9 71.80 -23.53 18.17
C ARG A 9 70.36 -23.63 17.66
N THR A 10 69.39 -23.29 18.50
CA THR A 10 68.06 -22.89 18.06
C THR A 10 68.23 -21.57 17.31
N VAL A 11 68.43 -21.67 16.00
CA VAL A 11 68.30 -20.50 15.12
C VAL A 11 66.85 -20.04 15.29
N SER A 12 66.63 -18.91 15.96
CA SER A 12 65.29 -18.32 16.02
C SER A 12 64.81 -18.17 14.58
N ALA A 13 63.60 -18.64 14.26
CA ALA A 13 63.05 -18.48 12.93
C ALA A 13 63.20 -17.01 12.52
N LYS A 14 64.00 -16.73 11.47
CA LYS A 14 64.10 -15.38 10.91
C LYS A 14 62.67 -14.95 10.59
N ARG A 15 62.05 -14.10 11.41
CA ARG A 15 60.80 -13.44 11.04
C ARG A 15 61.15 -12.62 9.82
N ALA A 16 60.75 -13.08 8.64
CA ALA A 16 60.91 -12.34 7.41
C ALA A 16 60.23 -10.98 7.63
N ILE A 17 61.04 -9.93 7.76
CA ILE A 17 60.52 -8.57 7.85
C ILE A 17 59.90 -8.31 6.48
N PRO A 18 58.56 -8.17 6.40
CA PRO A 18 57.90 -7.97 5.12
C PRO A 18 58.44 -6.71 4.49
N SER A 19 58.73 -6.76 3.18
CA SER A 19 59.20 -5.58 2.46
C SER A 19 58.14 -4.47 2.49
N HIS A 20 58.55 -3.23 2.26
CA HIS A 20 57.63 -2.09 2.22
C HIS A 20 56.44 -2.34 1.26
N ARG A 21 56.72 -2.85 0.05
CA ARG A 21 55.68 -3.27 -0.91
C ARG A 21 54.74 -4.34 -0.36
N GLN A 22 55.25 -5.29 0.42
CA GLN A 22 54.39 -6.32 1.03
C GLN A 22 53.51 -5.74 2.14
N ILE A 23 54.00 -4.73 2.88
CA ILE A 23 53.21 -4.02 3.88
C ILE A 23 52.11 -3.20 3.20
N GLU A 24 52.44 -2.43 2.16
CA GLU A 24 51.49 -1.65 1.36
C GLU A 24 50.41 -2.55 0.75
N HIS A 25 50.81 -3.67 0.12
CA HIS A 25 49.89 -4.64 -0.45
C HIS A 25 48.94 -5.24 0.61
N ARG A 26 49.46 -5.53 1.81
CA ARG A 26 48.62 -5.98 2.94
C ARG A 26 47.66 -4.90 3.42
N GLN A 27 48.07 -3.64 3.40
CA GLN A 27 47.23 -2.52 3.81
C GLN A 27 46.07 -2.31 2.83
N LEU A 28 46.33 -2.34 1.53
CA LEU A 28 45.28 -2.27 0.50
C LEU A 28 44.22 -3.36 0.68
N TYR A 29 44.65 -4.58 1.03
CA TYR A 29 43.74 -5.68 1.29
C TYR A 29 42.89 -5.46 2.55
N ARG A 30 43.45 -4.83 3.59
CA ARG A 30 42.70 -4.47 4.82
C ARG A 30 41.67 -3.39 4.52
N ASP A 31 42.02 -2.39 3.72
CA ASP A 31 41.12 -1.28 3.37
C ASP A 31 39.94 -1.79 2.53
N ALA A 32 40.18 -2.68 1.56
CA ALA A 32 39.12 -3.33 0.79
C ALA A 32 38.16 -4.17 1.67
N LEU A 33 38.69 -4.87 2.68
CA LEU A 33 37.87 -5.59 3.65
C LEU A 33 37.09 -4.66 4.59
N ALA A 34 37.65 -3.52 4.97
CA ALA A 34 36.96 -2.51 5.76
C ALA A 34 35.79 -1.89 4.97
N TRP A 35 36.01 -1.57 3.70
CA TRP A 35 34.97 -1.12 2.79
C TRP A 35 33.83 -2.13 2.64
N ARG A 36 34.12 -3.44 2.52
CA ARG A 36 33.08 -4.51 2.52
C ARG A 36 32.13 -4.40 3.70
N LYS A 37 32.68 -4.17 4.89
CA LYS A 37 31.91 -4.16 6.13
C LYS A 37 30.91 -2.99 6.17
N GLN A 38 31.17 -1.93 5.42
CA GLN A 38 30.26 -0.79 5.29
C GLN A 38 29.06 -1.09 4.37
N LEU A 39 29.10 -2.17 3.57
CA LEU A 39 28.00 -2.57 2.70
C LEU A 39 26.91 -3.34 3.47
N SER A 40 25.64 -3.09 3.10
CA SER A 40 24.50 -3.85 3.61
C SER A 40 24.62 -5.34 3.30
N HIS A 41 23.97 -6.19 4.10
CA HIS A 41 24.01 -7.64 3.92
C HIS A 41 23.49 -8.10 2.55
N ALA A 42 22.43 -7.45 2.05
CA ALA A 42 21.87 -7.72 0.73
C ALA A 42 22.87 -7.41 -0.40
N ASN A 43 23.56 -6.26 -0.32
CA ASN A 43 24.55 -5.86 -1.31
C ASN A 43 25.76 -6.79 -1.31
N ARG A 44 26.21 -7.24 -0.13
CA ARG A 44 27.28 -8.24 -0.01
C ARG A 44 26.91 -9.55 -0.70
N ARG A 45 25.71 -10.09 -0.40
CA ARG A 45 25.21 -11.35 -0.99
C ARG A 45 25.04 -11.27 -2.50
N TYR A 46 24.61 -10.13 -3.02
CA TYR A 46 24.47 -9.90 -4.46
C TYR A 46 25.83 -9.96 -5.18
N LEU A 47 26.83 -9.25 -4.65
CA LEU A 47 28.18 -9.25 -5.22
C LEU A 47 28.83 -10.64 -5.14
N ASP A 48 28.63 -11.36 -4.04
CA ASP A 48 29.08 -12.75 -3.89
C ASP A 48 28.47 -13.65 -4.98
N GLY A 49 27.15 -13.54 -5.23
CA GLY A 49 26.48 -14.27 -6.30
C GLY A 49 26.96 -13.89 -7.70
N TYR A 50 27.27 -12.61 -7.94
CA TYR A 50 27.77 -12.11 -9.22
C TYR A 50 29.14 -12.69 -9.60
N CYS A 51 30.07 -12.76 -8.64
CA CYS A 51 31.41 -13.32 -8.87
C CYS A 51 31.37 -14.80 -9.25
N ILE A 52 30.46 -15.56 -8.61
CA ILE A 52 30.26 -16.99 -8.90
C ILE A 52 29.64 -17.18 -10.28
N ALA A 53 28.57 -16.43 -10.59
CA ALA A 53 27.83 -16.58 -11.84
C ALA A 53 28.66 -16.21 -13.09
N ASN A 54 29.59 -15.26 -12.97
CA ASN A 54 30.35 -14.73 -14.11
C ASN A 54 31.76 -15.29 -14.24
N GLY A 55 32.13 -16.33 -13.47
CA GLY A 55 33.41 -16.99 -13.62
C GLY A 55 34.60 -16.02 -13.49
N VAL A 56 34.60 -15.19 -12.45
CA VAL A 56 35.70 -14.25 -12.19
C VAL A 56 36.85 -15.03 -11.54
N PHE A 57 37.78 -15.51 -12.38
CA PHE A 57 38.92 -16.32 -11.97
C PHE A 57 40.23 -15.52 -11.97
N ASP A 58 41.23 -15.98 -11.22
CA ASP A 58 42.59 -15.45 -11.32
C ASP A 58 43.32 -16.05 -12.53
N ALA A 59 44.58 -15.64 -12.72
CA ALA A 59 45.42 -16.11 -13.82
C ALA A 59 45.63 -17.64 -13.83
N TYR A 60 45.33 -18.33 -12.72
CA TYR A 60 45.43 -19.77 -12.56
C TYR A 60 44.06 -20.48 -12.67
N LYS A 61 43.01 -19.78 -13.13
CA LYS A 61 41.65 -20.30 -13.25
C LYS A 61 41.03 -20.70 -11.89
N ILE A 62 41.57 -20.19 -10.79
CA ILE A 62 41.00 -20.37 -9.46
C ILE A 62 39.98 -19.26 -9.24
N PRO A 63 38.76 -19.56 -8.75
CA PRO A 63 37.77 -18.52 -8.48
C PRO A 63 38.40 -17.47 -7.56
N LEU A 64 38.39 -16.20 -7.99
CA LEU A 64 38.92 -15.13 -7.16
C LEU A 64 38.12 -15.11 -5.86
N THR A 65 38.80 -15.32 -4.74
CA THR A 65 38.20 -15.08 -3.42
C THR A 65 37.76 -13.62 -3.37
N TRP A 66 36.57 -13.35 -2.81
CA TRP A 66 35.93 -12.03 -2.84
C TRP A 66 36.86 -10.88 -2.42
N SER A 67 37.83 -11.15 -1.56
CA SER A 67 38.82 -10.21 -1.10
C SER A 67 39.82 -9.74 -2.16
N ARG A 68 40.18 -10.57 -3.15
CA ARG A 68 40.97 -10.16 -4.32
C ARG A 68 40.13 -9.38 -5.33
N PHE A 69 38.85 -9.70 -5.47
CA PHE A 69 37.91 -8.93 -6.28
C PHE A 69 37.67 -7.53 -5.69
N ALA A 70 37.44 -7.43 -4.39
CA ALA A 70 37.28 -6.16 -3.68
C ALA A 70 38.54 -5.29 -3.72
N LEU A 71 39.73 -5.90 -3.64
CA LEU A 71 41.01 -5.20 -3.83
C LEU A 71 41.10 -4.58 -5.24
N LYS A 72 40.66 -5.31 -6.27
CA LYS A 72 40.62 -4.80 -7.64
C LYS A 72 39.64 -3.62 -7.78
N LEU A 73 38.44 -3.73 -7.20
CA LEU A 73 37.45 -2.63 -7.21
C LEU A 73 37.96 -1.38 -6.48
N TYR A 74 38.68 -1.56 -5.37
CA TYR A 74 39.29 -0.49 -4.58
C TYR A 74 40.42 0.22 -5.34
N LEU A 75 41.33 -0.55 -5.93
CA LEU A 75 42.46 -0.02 -6.70
C LEU A 75 42.03 0.71 -7.98
N GLU A 76 40.97 0.25 -8.63
CA GLU A 76 40.40 0.88 -9.83
C GLU A 76 39.52 2.10 -9.49
N SER A 77 39.45 2.52 -8.21
CA SER A 77 38.68 3.68 -7.74
C SER A 77 37.24 3.68 -8.25
N ILE A 78 36.63 2.49 -8.32
CA ILE A 78 35.30 2.31 -8.91
C ILE A 78 34.29 3.07 -8.07
N LYS A 79 33.77 4.15 -8.64
CA LYS A 79 32.73 4.96 -8.02
C LYS A 79 31.39 4.26 -8.21
N PHE A 80 30.86 3.74 -7.13
CA PHE A 80 29.45 3.40 -7.05
C PHE A 80 28.68 4.73 -7.08
N ILE A 81 28.06 5.07 -8.21
CA ILE A 81 27.11 6.17 -8.29
C ILE A 81 25.72 5.51 -8.20
N PRO A 82 25.13 5.39 -6.99
CA PRO A 82 23.74 4.99 -6.89
C PRO A 82 22.89 6.10 -7.50
N PHE A 83 22.30 5.88 -8.67
CA PHE A 83 21.20 6.71 -9.16
C PHE A 83 19.94 5.85 -9.19
N LEU A 84 18.89 6.37 -8.58
CA LEU A 84 17.59 5.74 -8.46
C LEU A 84 16.60 6.51 -9.31
N THR A 85 16.03 5.94 -10.38
CA THR A 85 14.77 6.50 -10.93
C THR A 85 13.96 5.45 -11.68
N THR A 86 13.22 4.63 -10.94
CA THR A 86 11.86 4.28 -11.37
C THR A 86 10.93 4.61 -10.22
N LYS A 87 10.17 5.70 -10.39
CA LYS A 87 9.12 6.10 -9.46
C LYS A 87 7.90 5.22 -9.77
N ARG A 88 7.51 4.34 -8.86
CA ARG A 88 6.20 3.69 -8.92
C ARG A 88 5.34 4.25 -7.79
N LEU A 89 4.22 4.85 -8.14
CA LEU A 89 3.16 5.13 -7.18
C LEU A 89 2.50 3.79 -6.84
N VAL A 90 2.49 3.42 -5.55
CA VAL A 90 1.73 2.27 -5.08
C VAL A 90 0.53 2.81 -4.33
N ASP A 91 -0.55 2.99 -5.08
CA ASP A 91 -1.80 3.51 -4.53
C ASP A 91 -2.32 2.59 -3.42
N GLN A 92 -2.74 3.20 -2.31
CA GLN A 92 -3.20 2.49 -1.13
C GLN A 92 -4.66 2.87 -0.85
N GLU A 93 -5.49 1.87 -0.58
CA GLU A 93 -6.84 2.07 -0.08
C GLU A 93 -6.82 2.48 1.39
N ALA A 94 -7.57 3.52 1.74
CA ALA A 94 -7.80 3.92 3.12
C ALA A 94 -9.22 4.48 3.29
N VAL A 95 -9.72 4.46 4.53
CA VAL A 95 -10.96 5.15 4.89
C VAL A 95 -10.76 6.66 4.72
N ASP A 96 -11.69 7.31 4.01
CA ASP A 96 -11.72 8.76 3.83
C ASP A 96 -12.78 9.41 4.73
N GLN A 97 -14.06 9.09 4.51
CA GLN A 97 -15.16 9.53 5.38
C GLN A 97 -15.77 8.36 6.13
N GLN A 98 -16.18 8.59 7.38
CA GLN A 98 -16.89 7.58 8.15
C GLN A 98 -17.76 8.18 9.24
N TYR A 99 -18.81 7.44 9.60
CA TYR A 99 -19.55 7.59 10.83
C TYR A 99 -19.92 6.19 11.36
N THR A 100 -19.35 5.80 12.50
CA THR A 100 -19.41 4.43 13.03
C THR A 100 -19.74 4.38 14.52
N THR A 101 -20.18 5.49 15.10
CA THR A 101 -20.45 5.68 16.53
C THR A 101 -21.86 6.24 16.70
N GLY A 102 -22.43 6.09 17.89
CA GLY A 102 -23.78 6.63 18.16
C GLY A 102 -24.92 5.79 17.57
N ASP A 103 -24.62 4.58 17.10
CA ASP A 103 -25.61 3.67 16.53
C ASP A 103 -26.75 3.37 17.52
N ALA A 104 -27.94 3.87 17.22
CA ALA A 104 -29.08 3.90 18.14
C ALA A 104 -30.37 3.36 17.51
N THR A 105 -30.66 3.72 16.26
CA THR A 105 -31.91 3.38 15.57
C THR A 105 -31.64 3.11 14.09
N TYR A 106 -32.63 3.28 13.21
CA TYR A 106 -32.52 3.02 11.78
C TYR A 106 -33.54 3.82 10.97
N PHE A 107 -33.17 4.13 9.73
CA PHE A 107 -34.13 4.42 8.68
C PHE A 107 -34.53 3.16 7.96
N TYR A 108 -35.85 2.95 7.78
CA TYR A 108 -36.35 1.97 6.82
C TYR A 108 -36.42 2.60 5.42
N LEU A 109 -36.11 1.80 4.40
CA LEU A 109 -36.13 2.20 3.00
C LEU A 109 -36.71 1.10 2.12
N HIS A 110 -37.37 1.51 1.04
CA HIS A 110 -38.04 0.66 0.07
C HIS A 110 -38.18 1.40 -1.27
N GLU A 111 -39.08 0.97 -2.15
CA GLU A 111 -39.25 1.53 -3.50
C GLU A 111 -39.58 3.03 -3.55
N THR A 112 -40.38 3.54 -2.60
CA THR A 112 -40.78 4.96 -2.56
C THR A 112 -40.04 5.77 -1.51
N VAL A 113 -39.56 5.12 -0.44
CA VAL A 113 -38.75 5.75 0.60
C VAL A 113 -37.27 5.49 0.34
N TRP A 114 -36.56 6.55 -0.02
CA TRP A 114 -35.12 6.50 -0.32
C TRP A 114 -34.36 7.23 0.78
N ILE A 115 -33.21 6.68 1.16
CA ILE A 115 -32.34 7.26 2.19
C ILE A 115 -31.01 7.61 1.55
N ALA A 116 -30.54 8.81 1.86
CA ALA A 116 -29.25 9.29 1.42
C ALA A 116 -28.40 9.73 2.60
N GLN A 117 -27.13 9.33 2.64
CA GLN A 117 -26.11 9.94 3.46
C GLN A 117 -25.19 10.75 2.55
N THR A 118 -25.12 12.06 2.77
CA THR A 118 -24.11 12.89 2.11
C THR A 118 -22.78 12.84 2.84
N PHE A 119 -21.72 13.04 2.09
CA PHE A 119 -20.35 13.06 2.59
C PHE A 119 -19.48 13.96 1.70
N THR A 120 -18.44 14.52 2.29
CA THR A 120 -17.52 15.43 1.61
C THR A 120 -16.12 14.84 1.65
N PRO A 121 -15.58 14.33 0.53
CA PRO A 121 -14.28 13.68 0.50
C PRO A 121 -13.17 14.60 1.02
N ALA A 122 -12.26 14.08 1.83
CA ALA A 122 -11.11 14.83 2.34
C ALA A 122 -9.90 14.74 1.39
N ILE A 123 -9.98 13.87 0.39
CA ILE A 123 -9.01 13.79 -0.70
C ILE A 123 -9.69 13.63 -2.06
N THR A 124 -9.03 14.14 -3.10
CA THR A 124 -9.40 13.83 -4.50
C THR A 124 -8.82 12.46 -4.84
N GLY A 125 -9.66 11.55 -5.33
CA GLY A 125 -9.22 10.19 -5.65
C GLY A 125 -10.34 9.31 -6.15
N LYS A 126 -10.03 8.02 -6.35
CA LYS A 126 -11.02 7.03 -6.79
C LYS A 126 -11.72 6.44 -5.57
N LEU A 127 -13.05 6.51 -5.51
CA LEU A 127 -13.84 5.81 -4.49
C LEU A 127 -13.78 4.32 -4.78
N THR A 128 -13.15 3.53 -3.91
CA THR A 128 -12.99 2.09 -4.16
C THR A 128 -14.16 1.30 -3.59
N LYS A 129 -14.66 1.69 -2.42
CA LYS A 129 -15.68 0.96 -1.66
C LYS A 129 -16.53 1.87 -0.81
N VAL A 130 -17.73 1.39 -0.50
CA VAL A 130 -18.62 1.94 0.51
C VAL A 130 -19.02 0.82 1.47
N ASN A 131 -18.87 1.06 2.76
CA ASN A 131 -19.43 0.19 3.78
C ASN A 131 -20.63 0.88 4.43
N VAL A 132 -21.71 0.13 4.66
CA VAL A 132 -22.89 0.61 5.36
C VAL A 132 -23.37 -0.45 6.34
N LYS A 133 -23.97 -0.03 7.45
CA LYS A 133 -24.49 -0.95 8.46
C LYS A 133 -25.99 -1.16 8.25
N LEU A 134 -26.37 -2.40 7.90
CA LEU A 134 -27.72 -2.74 7.44
C LEU A 134 -28.31 -3.92 8.21
N PHE A 135 -29.64 -3.97 8.29
CA PHE A 135 -30.41 -5.20 8.54
C PHE A 135 -31.65 -5.20 7.64
N ARG A 136 -32.31 -6.34 7.49
CA ARG A 136 -33.60 -6.46 6.81
C ARG A 136 -34.67 -6.94 7.78
N ASP A 137 -35.89 -6.46 7.61
CA ASP A 137 -37.04 -6.77 8.49
C ASP A 137 -38.10 -7.63 7.78
N TYR A 138 -37.95 -7.83 6.46
CA TYR A 138 -38.90 -8.53 5.60
C TYR A 138 -38.21 -9.46 4.60
N ALA A 139 -39.01 -10.03 3.69
CA ALA A 139 -38.55 -10.89 2.61
C ALA A 139 -37.42 -10.21 1.81
N PRO A 140 -36.39 -10.98 1.43
CA PRO A 140 -35.29 -10.45 0.66
C PRO A 140 -35.73 -10.04 -0.74
N ASP A 141 -35.08 -9.02 -1.28
CA ASP A 141 -35.35 -8.50 -2.62
C ASP A 141 -34.14 -7.69 -3.13
N ASP A 142 -34.23 -7.19 -4.36
CA ASP A 142 -33.20 -6.38 -4.98
C ASP A 142 -33.31 -4.90 -4.58
N PHE A 143 -32.17 -4.37 -4.16
CA PHE A 143 -31.96 -2.98 -3.81
C PHE A 143 -30.84 -2.41 -4.68
N ILE A 144 -30.80 -1.08 -4.78
CA ILE A 144 -29.72 -0.36 -5.44
C ILE A 144 -29.03 0.56 -4.45
N ILE A 145 -27.70 0.51 -4.44
CA ILE A 145 -26.84 1.51 -3.82
C ILE A 145 -26.18 2.33 -4.93
N LYS A 146 -26.19 3.65 -4.79
CA LYS A 146 -25.64 4.57 -5.81
C LYS A 146 -24.92 5.75 -5.17
N ILE A 147 -23.92 6.25 -5.90
CA ILE A 147 -23.24 7.50 -5.60
C ILE A 147 -23.74 8.56 -6.58
N THR A 148 -24.16 9.71 -6.07
CA THR A 148 -24.69 10.82 -6.87
C THR A 148 -24.03 12.14 -6.49
N THR A 149 -24.09 13.13 -7.37
CA THR A 149 -23.75 14.51 -7.03
C THR A 149 -24.85 15.17 -6.18
N THR A 150 -24.52 16.28 -5.54
CA THR A 150 -25.48 17.13 -4.83
C THR A 150 -25.60 18.51 -5.48
N ASP A 151 -26.68 19.23 -5.17
CA ASP A 151 -26.83 20.64 -5.53
C ASP A 151 -26.05 21.58 -4.58
N GLU A 152 -26.15 22.88 -4.81
CA GLU A 152 -25.45 23.89 -4.00
C GLU A 152 -25.89 23.93 -2.53
N GLN A 153 -27.05 23.35 -2.22
CA GLN A 153 -27.60 23.24 -0.87
C GLN A 153 -27.31 21.87 -0.24
N GLY A 154 -26.63 20.97 -0.96
CA GLY A 154 -26.24 19.63 -0.50
C GLY A 154 -27.33 18.57 -0.70
N TYR A 155 -28.41 18.85 -1.42
CA TYR A 155 -29.43 17.84 -1.72
C TYR A 155 -28.96 16.89 -2.82
N PRO A 156 -29.25 15.58 -2.71
CA PRO A 156 -28.91 14.64 -3.77
C PRO A 156 -29.60 14.98 -5.11
N THR A 157 -28.87 14.77 -6.21
CA THR A 157 -29.35 15.00 -7.58
C THR A 157 -29.47 13.68 -8.35
N ASP A 158 -30.09 13.69 -9.53
CA ASP A 158 -30.25 12.51 -10.39
C ASP A 158 -28.98 12.12 -11.17
N ASN A 159 -27.90 12.88 -11.05
CA ASN A 159 -26.65 12.56 -11.72
C ASN A 159 -25.88 11.47 -10.95
N VAL A 160 -26.04 10.23 -11.41
CA VAL A 160 -25.42 9.02 -10.86
C VAL A 160 -24.00 8.85 -11.39
N LEU A 161 -23.03 8.80 -10.48
CA LEU A 161 -21.62 8.57 -10.78
C LEU A 161 -21.28 7.08 -10.88
N CYS A 162 -21.88 6.26 -10.00
CA CYS A 162 -21.81 4.82 -10.06
C CYS A 162 -22.97 4.20 -9.26
N SER A 163 -23.30 2.95 -9.55
CA SER A 163 -24.34 2.21 -8.84
C SER A 163 -24.08 0.72 -8.84
N LYS A 164 -24.72 0.02 -7.92
CA LYS A 164 -24.73 -1.44 -7.83
C LYS A 164 -26.09 -1.93 -7.37
N ILE A 165 -26.62 -2.91 -8.08
CA ILE A 165 -27.78 -3.68 -7.64
C ILE A 165 -27.26 -4.82 -6.75
N PHE A 166 -27.96 -5.09 -5.66
CA PHE A 166 -27.65 -6.18 -4.74
C PHE A 166 -28.94 -6.79 -4.20
N ASN A 167 -28.91 -8.09 -3.94
CA ASN A 167 -30.01 -8.78 -3.29
C ASN A 167 -29.84 -8.74 -1.77
N SER A 168 -30.91 -8.47 -1.03
CA SER A 168 -30.86 -8.37 0.43
C SER A 168 -30.88 -9.73 1.16
N GLU A 169 -30.94 -10.86 0.46
CA GLU A 169 -30.90 -12.22 1.07
C GLU A 169 -29.68 -12.43 1.97
N THR A 170 -28.53 -11.85 1.62
CA THR A 170 -27.30 -11.94 2.42
C THR A 170 -27.26 -10.96 3.61
N ILE A 171 -28.24 -10.06 3.71
CA ILE A 171 -28.36 -9.09 4.80
C ILE A 171 -29.00 -9.78 6.01
N THR A 172 -28.48 -9.49 7.20
CA THR A 172 -28.94 -10.05 8.47
C THR A 172 -30.36 -9.61 8.79
N GLU A 173 -31.12 -10.48 9.45
CA GLU A 173 -32.42 -10.15 10.05
C GLU A 173 -32.27 -9.55 11.46
N GLU A 174 -31.06 -9.63 12.04
CA GLU A 174 -30.80 -9.09 13.37
C GLU A 174 -30.84 -7.56 13.35
N GLN A 175 -31.74 -6.98 14.15
CA GLN A 175 -31.94 -5.54 14.20
C GLN A 175 -30.65 -4.78 14.50
N ALA A 176 -29.71 -5.37 15.25
CA ALA A 176 -28.36 -4.84 15.52
C ALA A 176 -27.62 -4.38 14.25
N GLY A 177 -27.92 -5.00 13.12
CA GLY A 177 -27.31 -4.76 11.81
C GLY A 177 -25.85 -5.19 11.74
N GLU A 178 -25.39 -5.45 10.52
CA GLU A 178 -24.02 -5.81 10.21
C GLU A 178 -23.44 -4.88 9.14
N TRP A 179 -22.12 -4.80 9.07
CA TRP A 179 -21.42 -4.00 8.06
C TRP A 179 -21.32 -4.76 6.74
N TYR A 180 -21.79 -4.13 5.65
CA TYR A 180 -21.76 -4.68 4.31
C TYR A 180 -20.91 -3.81 3.38
N GLU A 181 -20.00 -4.45 2.64
CA GLU A 181 -19.09 -3.81 1.68
C GLU A 181 -19.69 -3.81 0.27
N PHE A 182 -19.70 -2.63 -0.36
CA PHE A 182 -20.13 -2.41 -1.73
C PHE A 182 -18.98 -1.84 -2.57
N THR A 183 -18.54 -2.64 -3.55
CA THR A 183 -17.64 -2.26 -4.64
C THR A 183 -18.43 -1.99 -5.91
N PHE A 184 -17.95 -1.08 -6.76
CA PHE A 184 -18.59 -0.72 -8.04
C PHE A 184 -17.73 -1.18 -9.22
N ASP A 185 -18.36 -1.58 -10.33
CA ASP A 185 -17.64 -2.02 -11.54
C ASP A 185 -16.83 -0.88 -12.17
N GLN A 186 -17.38 0.34 -12.11
CA GLN A 186 -16.75 1.58 -12.55
C GLN A 186 -16.74 2.58 -11.39
N PRO A 187 -15.76 2.47 -10.49
CA PRO A 187 -15.71 3.35 -9.32
C PRO A 187 -15.35 4.79 -9.72
N PRO A 188 -16.07 5.81 -9.23
CA PRO A 188 -15.93 7.19 -9.67
C PRO A 188 -14.69 7.86 -9.06
N THR A 189 -14.19 8.89 -9.75
CA THR A 189 -13.22 9.81 -9.15
C THR A 189 -13.99 10.94 -8.48
N LEU A 190 -13.82 11.09 -7.17
CA LEU A 190 -14.43 12.15 -6.38
C LEU A 190 -13.42 13.26 -6.14
N THR A 191 -13.91 14.49 -6.08
CA THR A 191 -13.10 15.68 -5.83
C THR A 191 -13.16 16.05 -4.35
N GLN A 192 -12.03 16.42 -3.78
CA GLN A 192 -11.94 16.93 -2.41
C GLN A 192 -12.86 18.15 -2.21
N GLU A 193 -13.48 18.26 -1.04
CA GLU A 193 -14.39 19.35 -0.66
C GLU A 193 -15.66 19.50 -1.54
N VAL A 194 -15.96 18.53 -2.41
CA VAL A 194 -17.22 18.47 -3.16
C VAL A 194 -18.18 17.49 -2.46
N VAL A 195 -19.43 17.91 -2.24
CA VAL A 195 -20.42 17.07 -1.54
C VAL A 195 -21.03 16.05 -2.50
N TYR A 196 -21.02 14.77 -2.09
CA TYR A 196 -21.64 13.66 -2.80
C TYR A 196 -22.63 12.93 -1.88
N ALA A 197 -23.54 12.13 -2.47
CA ALA A 197 -24.52 11.37 -1.71
C ALA A 197 -24.44 9.86 -2.01
N ILE A 198 -24.40 9.05 -0.95
CA ILE A 198 -24.70 7.62 -0.98
C ILE A 198 -26.21 7.48 -0.85
N ILE A 199 -26.89 6.93 -1.86
CA ILE A 199 -28.33 6.65 -1.80
C ILE A 199 -28.54 5.14 -1.82
N ILE A 200 -29.44 4.66 -0.96
CA ILE A 200 -29.96 3.28 -1.02
C ILE A 200 -31.47 3.34 -1.21
N ASN A 201 -31.98 2.56 -2.16
CA ASN A 201 -33.41 2.41 -2.39
C ASN A 201 -33.79 1.00 -2.87
N GLY A 202 -35.04 0.61 -2.62
CA GLY A 202 -35.60 -0.63 -3.18
C GLY A 202 -35.90 -0.50 -4.67
N ILE A 203 -35.85 -1.62 -5.39
CA ILE A 203 -36.34 -1.73 -6.76
C ILE A 203 -37.82 -2.17 -6.68
N PRO A 204 -38.74 -1.53 -7.44
CA PRO A 204 -40.15 -1.92 -7.41
C PRO A 204 -40.36 -3.35 -7.92
N THR A 205 -40.73 -4.26 -7.04
CA THR A 205 -41.03 -5.67 -7.36
C THR A 205 -42.48 -6.06 -7.03
N GLY A 206 -43.23 -5.17 -6.36
CA GLY A 206 -44.59 -5.41 -5.88
C GLY A 206 -44.66 -6.19 -4.56
N GLY A 207 -43.52 -6.51 -3.93
CA GLY A 207 -43.43 -7.12 -2.60
C GLY A 207 -43.36 -6.09 -1.46
N ASN A 208 -43.63 -6.55 -0.23
CA ASN A 208 -43.33 -5.80 1.00
C ASN A 208 -41.84 -5.88 1.29
N ILE A 209 -41.05 -5.02 0.66
CA ILE A 209 -39.60 -4.97 0.82
C ILE A 209 -39.23 -3.90 1.85
N TYR A 210 -38.37 -4.26 2.82
CA TYR A 210 -37.82 -3.28 3.75
C TYR A 210 -36.38 -3.63 4.07
N LEU A 211 -35.51 -2.66 3.76
CA LEU A 211 -34.13 -2.65 4.23
C LEU A 211 -34.00 -1.53 5.25
N CYS A 212 -33.19 -1.75 6.27
CA CYS A 212 -32.99 -0.80 7.34
C CYS A 212 -31.52 -0.39 7.39
N TRP A 213 -31.26 0.90 7.31
CA TRP A 213 -29.94 1.48 7.47
C TRP A 213 -29.82 2.02 8.88
N ARG A 214 -28.88 1.46 9.65
CA ARG A 214 -28.58 1.89 11.02
C ARG A 214 -28.16 3.35 11.06
N GLU A 215 -28.60 4.07 12.07
CA GLU A 215 -28.34 5.49 12.24
C GLU A 215 -28.16 5.90 13.72
N ASP A 216 -27.59 7.08 13.89
CA ASP A 216 -27.62 7.86 15.12
C ASP A 216 -28.65 8.99 14.97
N ALA A 217 -29.74 8.91 15.73
CA ALA A 217 -30.80 9.93 15.76
C ALA A 217 -30.75 10.79 17.04
N THR A 218 -29.62 10.79 17.76
CA THR A 218 -29.50 11.45 19.07
C THR A 218 -28.94 12.87 18.96
N ALA A 219 -27.71 12.99 18.48
CA ALA A 219 -27.01 14.24 18.20
C ALA A 219 -25.70 13.90 17.46
N PRO A 220 -25.80 13.45 16.20
CA PRO A 220 -24.64 12.91 15.52
C PRO A 220 -23.58 13.99 15.27
N GLN A 221 -22.33 13.55 15.27
CA GLN A 221 -21.16 14.44 15.19
C GLN A 221 -20.51 14.47 13.80
N TYR A 222 -21.11 13.80 12.81
CA TYR A 222 -20.58 13.83 11.45
C TYR A 222 -20.87 15.20 10.82
N TYR A 223 -19.83 16.01 10.66
CA TYR A 223 -19.95 17.40 10.21
C TYR A 223 -19.67 17.59 8.71
N ARG A 224 -19.29 16.52 8.00
CA ARG A 224 -18.88 16.57 6.57
C ARG A 224 -20.00 16.09 5.64
N GLY A 225 -21.22 16.04 6.13
CA GLY A 225 -22.41 15.67 5.39
C GLY A 225 -23.57 15.46 6.36
N CYS A 226 -24.68 15.00 5.82
CA CYS A 226 -25.95 14.84 6.52
C CYS A 226 -26.85 13.80 5.85
N VAL A 227 -27.89 13.36 6.56
CA VAL A 227 -28.94 12.49 6.01
C VAL A 227 -30.03 13.28 5.29
N TYR A 228 -30.50 12.69 4.19
CA TYR A 228 -31.71 13.09 3.49
C TYR A 228 -32.64 11.90 3.31
N ARG A 229 -33.94 12.16 3.42
CA ARG A 229 -34.99 11.18 3.16
C ARG A 229 -35.92 11.68 2.06
N SER A 230 -36.16 10.84 1.06
CA SER A 230 -37.22 11.03 0.08
C SER A 230 -38.38 10.08 0.37
N THR A 231 -39.60 10.52 0.09
CA THR A 231 -40.83 9.68 0.19
C THR A 231 -41.55 9.52 -1.14
N ASN A 232 -40.95 10.02 -2.23
CA ASN A 232 -41.50 10.05 -3.57
C ASN A 232 -40.43 9.63 -4.59
N SER A 233 -39.66 8.59 -4.27
CA SER A 233 -38.69 7.97 -5.18
C SER A 233 -37.63 8.93 -5.76
N GLY A 234 -37.10 9.81 -4.90
CA GLY A 234 -36.01 10.74 -5.22
C GLY A 234 -36.46 12.11 -5.72
N GLY A 235 -37.77 12.32 -5.92
CA GLY A 235 -38.28 13.59 -6.46
C GLY A 235 -38.15 14.78 -5.49
N ILE A 236 -38.31 14.55 -4.18
CA ILE A 236 -38.16 15.57 -3.14
C ILE A 236 -37.38 14.98 -1.97
N TRP A 237 -36.37 15.70 -1.51
CA TRP A 237 -35.53 15.33 -0.37
C TRP A 237 -35.83 16.18 0.85
N THR A 238 -35.98 15.53 2.00
CA THR A 238 -36.12 16.19 3.30
C THR A 238 -34.83 16.03 4.08
N TYR A 239 -34.23 17.15 4.48
CA TYR A 239 -33.05 17.18 5.34
C TYR A 239 -33.38 16.65 6.75
N LYS A 240 -32.51 15.78 7.27
CA LYS A 240 -32.60 15.15 8.59
C LYS A 240 -31.51 15.70 9.48
N LYS A 241 -31.85 16.77 10.20
CA LYS A 241 -30.88 17.61 10.92
C LYS A 241 -30.14 16.92 12.06
N TYR A 242 -30.76 15.92 12.67
CA TYR A 242 -30.26 15.29 13.89
C TYR A 242 -29.95 13.81 13.67
N ASP A 243 -29.74 13.42 12.41
CA ASP A 243 -29.62 12.03 12.02
C ASP A 243 -28.39 11.84 11.10
N ASP A 244 -27.56 10.84 11.39
CA ASP A 244 -26.50 10.35 10.51
C ASP A 244 -26.53 8.83 10.41
N CYS A 245 -26.50 8.32 9.19
CA CYS A 245 -26.45 6.89 8.93
C CYS A 245 -25.03 6.34 9.19
N MET A 246 -24.95 5.06 9.54
CA MET A 246 -23.68 4.37 9.75
C MET A 246 -23.03 4.03 8.41
N PHE A 247 -21.89 4.64 8.11
CA PHE A 247 -21.22 4.46 6.82
C PHE A 247 -19.70 4.61 6.90
N GLN A 248 -19.01 4.10 5.88
CA GLN A 248 -17.61 4.39 5.59
C GLN A 248 -17.42 4.48 4.08
N THR A 249 -16.56 5.38 3.64
CA THR A 249 -16.12 5.50 2.25
C THR A 249 -14.62 5.24 2.20
N PHE A 250 -14.19 4.48 1.20
CA PHE A 250 -12.79 4.15 1.00
C PHE A 250 -12.31 4.78 -0.29
N MET A 251 -11.19 5.48 -0.21
CA MET A 251 -10.60 6.18 -1.33
C MET A 251 -9.23 5.60 -1.62
N LEU A 252 -8.90 5.55 -2.92
CA LEU A 252 -7.56 5.26 -3.37
C LEU A 252 -6.70 6.50 -3.14
N ILE A 253 -5.81 6.43 -2.15
CA ILE A 253 -4.84 7.49 -1.87
C ILE A 253 -3.66 7.30 -2.82
N PRO A 254 -3.25 8.36 -3.57
CA PRO A 254 -2.03 8.33 -4.35
C PRO A 254 -0.86 7.86 -3.50
N GLY A 255 -0.25 6.75 -3.91
CA GLY A 255 0.76 6.06 -3.15
C GLY A 255 1.99 6.89 -2.81
N LYS A 256 2.71 6.52 -1.74
CA LYS A 256 4.10 6.95 -1.60
C LYS A 256 4.88 6.47 -2.82
N THR A 257 5.73 7.35 -3.36
CA THR A 257 6.67 6.95 -4.41
C THR A 257 7.63 5.91 -3.84
N ILE A 258 7.46 4.64 -4.23
CA ILE A 258 8.45 3.61 -3.93
C ILE A 258 9.54 3.73 -4.99
N THR A 259 10.76 3.95 -4.51
CA THR A 259 11.95 4.03 -5.35
C THR A 259 12.68 2.70 -5.27
N TYR A 260 12.61 1.89 -6.32
CA TYR A 260 13.40 0.67 -6.42
C TYR A 260 14.83 1.02 -6.85
N GLY A 261 15.82 0.45 -6.16
CA GLY A 261 17.22 0.59 -6.55
C GLY A 261 17.67 -0.49 -7.49
N THR A 262 17.74 -0.16 -8.79
CA THR A 262 18.56 -0.92 -9.74
C THR A 262 20.00 -0.43 -9.63
N LEU A 263 20.91 -1.29 -9.19
CA LEU A 263 22.35 -1.00 -9.17
C LEU A 263 22.90 -1.08 -10.59
N HIS A 264 23.27 0.06 -11.18
CA HIS A 264 24.04 0.09 -12.43
C HIS A 264 25.54 0.12 -12.14
N VAL A 265 26.28 -0.87 -12.62
CA VAL A 265 27.75 -0.89 -12.60
C VAL A 265 28.25 -0.47 -13.99
N LYS A 266 29.01 0.62 -14.10
CA LYS A 266 29.72 1.00 -15.34
C LYS A 266 31.21 0.64 -15.20
N HIS A 267 31.76 -0.07 -16.19
CA HIS A 267 33.19 -0.40 -16.26
C HIS A 267 33.69 -0.38 -17.72
N PRO A 268 34.87 0.19 -18.05
CA PRO A 268 35.37 0.26 -19.43
C PRO A 268 35.65 -1.10 -20.09
N ALA A 269 35.97 -2.15 -19.32
CA ALA A 269 36.15 -3.51 -19.82
C ALA A 269 34.92 -4.43 -19.66
N LEU A 270 33.79 -3.91 -19.14
CA LEU A 270 32.53 -4.65 -19.14
C LEU A 270 31.57 -3.88 -20.05
N LEU A 271 31.37 -4.37 -21.27
CA LEU A 271 30.28 -3.92 -22.12
C LEU A 271 28.99 -3.93 -21.29
N THR A 272 28.33 -2.78 -21.22
CA THR A 272 27.12 -2.49 -20.44
C THR A 272 26.19 -3.70 -20.32
N VAL A 273 26.13 -4.34 -19.16
CA VAL A 273 25.14 -5.40 -18.88
C VAL A 273 23.97 -4.77 -18.14
N VAL A 274 22.85 -4.62 -18.85
CA VAL A 274 21.54 -4.33 -18.26
C VAL A 274 20.91 -5.66 -17.88
N HIS A 275 20.55 -5.87 -16.62
CA HIS A 275 19.69 -6.99 -16.25
C HIS A 275 18.38 -6.45 -15.68
N LYS A 276 17.30 -6.62 -16.44
CA LYS A 276 15.93 -6.54 -15.92
C LYS A 276 15.72 -7.79 -15.08
N ARG A 277 15.25 -7.64 -13.84
CA ARG A 277 14.53 -8.71 -13.16
C ARG A 277 13.05 -8.42 -13.32
N ASN A 278 12.31 -9.42 -13.78
CA ASN A 278 10.87 -9.50 -13.56
C ASN A 278 10.59 -9.59 -12.06
#